data_AF-A0A081EUU4-F1
#
_entry.id   AF-A0A081EUU4-F1
#
_cell.length_a   1.000
_cell.length_b   1.000
_cell.length_c   1.000
_cell.angle_alpha   90.00
_cell.angle_beta   90.00
_cell.angle_gamma   90.00
#
_symmetry.space_group_name_H-M   'P 1'
#
loop_
_entity.id
_entity.type
_entity.pdbx_description
1 polymer ?
#
loop_
_entity_poly.entity_id
_entity_poly.type
_entity_poly.pdbx_seq_one_letter_code
_entity_poly.pdbx_strand_id
1 'polypeptide(L)'
;MSTHETGTRTQTTVDLAELGFEADADVEVAIEERDDATVVEAAHDTGAWTLTFDQYGELDSAPAGSPPRWLGPVIKKAAPQLRVV
;
A
#
# COMPACT_ATOMS: atom_id res chain seq x y z
N MET A 1 19.32 -21.81 5.82
CA MET A 1 19.64 -20.39 5.98
C MET A 1 18.39 -19.63 5.59
N SER A 2 17.60 -19.20 6.57
CA SER A 2 16.39 -18.40 6.33
C SER A 2 16.75 -16.99 6.78
N THR A 3 17.05 -16.11 5.83
CA THR A 3 17.19 -14.67 6.07
C THR A 3 15.82 -14.19 6.54
N HIS A 4 15.67 -14.01 7.85
CA HIS A 4 14.53 -13.32 8.43
C HIS A 4 14.77 -11.83 8.19
N GLU A 5 14.30 -11.32 7.06
CA GLU A 5 14.09 -9.88 6.89
C GLU A 5 13.11 -9.48 8.00
N THR A 6 13.62 -8.79 9.03
CA THR A 6 12.91 -8.57 10.29
C THR A 6 12.04 -7.33 10.13
N GLY A 7 10.97 -7.43 9.34
CA GLY A 7 10.00 -6.37 9.15
C GLY A 7 8.74 -6.59 9.99
N THR A 8 8.13 -5.51 10.49
CA THR A 8 6.77 -5.60 11.06
C THR A 8 5.78 -5.58 9.90
N ARG A 9 4.97 -6.64 9.78
CA ARG A 9 3.92 -6.72 8.77
C ARG A 9 2.54 -6.49 9.39
N THR A 10 1.85 -5.48 8.90
CA THR A 10 0.47 -5.15 9.27
C THR A 10 -0.44 -5.39 8.07
N GLN A 11 -1.63 -5.96 8.28
CA GLN A 11 -2.64 -6.15 7.25
C GLN A 11 -3.91 -5.38 7.63
N THR A 12 -4.52 -4.71 6.66
CA THR A 12 -5.77 -3.99 6.82
C THR A 12 -6.59 -4.06 5.55
N THR A 13 -7.90 -3.86 5.67
CA THR A 13 -8.84 -3.86 4.54
C THR A 13 -9.46 -2.48 4.42
N VAL A 14 -9.56 -1.96 3.20
CA VAL A 14 -10.12 -0.63 2.93
C VAL A 14 -11.31 -0.76 1.99
N ASP A 15 -12.48 -0.36 2.49
CA ASP A 15 -13.69 -0.20 1.70
C ASP A 15 -13.56 1.01 0.77
N LEU A 16 -13.74 0.75 -0.54
CA LEU A 16 -13.64 1.76 -1.60
C LEU A 16 -14.86 2.68 -1.67
N ALA A 17 -16.04 2.20 -1.28
CA ALA A 17 -17.26 3.00 -1.24
C ALA A 17 -17.15 4.10 -0.17
N GLU A 18 -16.49 3.84 0.96
CA GLU A 18 -16.15 4.86 1.96
C GLU A 18 -15.25 5.97 1.40
N LEU A 19 -14.49 5.69 0.35
CA LEU A 19 -13.63 6.64 -0.36
C LEU A 19 -14.33 7.29 -1.58
N GLY A 20 -15.60 6.96 -1.83
CA GLY A 20 -16.39 7.48 -2.94
C GLY A 20 -16.10 6.80 -4.30
N PHE A 21 -15.51 5.60 -4.28
CA PHE A 21 -15.31 4.79 -5.48
C PHE A 21 -16.35 3.66 -5.52
N GLU A 22 -16.99 3.50 -6.67
CA GLU A 22 -17.86 2.34 -6.92
C GLU A 22 -16.97 1.10 -7.15
N ALA A 23 -17.05 0.12 -6.26
CA ALA A 23 -16.34 -1.14 -6.36
C ALA A 23 -17.13 -2.27 -5.69
N ASP A 24 -16.97 -3.48 -6.20
CA ASP A 24 -17.67 -4.68 -5.73
C ASP A 24 -16.93 -5.42 -4.61
N ALA A 25 -15.69 -5.01 -4.30
CA ALA A 25 -14.83 -5.61 -3.28
C ALA A 25 -13.93 -4.57 -2.59
N ASP A 26 -13.50 -4.89 -1.37
CA ASP A 26 -12.55 -4.11 -0.61
C ASP A 26 -11.11 -4.29 -1.12
N VAL A 27 -10.24 -3.33 -0.82
CA VAL A 27 -8.80 -3.44 -1.08
C VAL A 27 -8.09 -4.02 0.14
N GLU A 28 -7.40 -5.13 -0.05
CA GLU A 28 -6.50 -5.69 0.95
C GLU A 28 -5.17 -4.94 0.89
N VAL A 29 -4.72 -4.40 2.02
CA VAL A 29 -3.48 -3.64 2.12
C VAL A 29 -2.55 -4.32 3.12
N ALA A 30 -1.38 -4.73 2.66
CA ALA A 30 -0.29 -5.17 3.51
C ALA A 30 0.78 -4.08 3.59
N ILE A 31 1.19 -3.73 4.80
CA ILE A 31 2.24 -2.76 5.09
C ILE A 31 3.38 -3.53 5.76
N GLU A 32 4.56 -3.48 5.16
CA GLU A 32 5.77 -4.08 5.70
C GLU A 32 6.78 -2.98 6.00
N GLU A 33 7.00 -2.75 7.28
CA GLU A 33 7.98 -1.78 7.78
C GLU A 33 9.34 -2.48 7.94
N ARG A 34 10.36 -1.97 7.24
CA ARG A 34 11.76 -2.41 7.28
C ARG A 34 12.62 -1.27 7.86
N ASP A 35 13.88 -1.57 8.17
CA ASP A 35 14.80 -0.57 8.74
C ASP A 35 15.04 0.64 7.83
N ASP A 36 15.03 0.43 6.51
CA ASP A 36 15.35 1.44 5.49
C ASP A 36 14.15 1.87 4.61
N ALA A 37 13.03 1.16 4.69
CA ALA A 37 11.89 1.36 3.79
C ALA A 37 10.57 0.88 4.40
N THR A 38 9.46 1.37 3.85
CA THR A 38 8.12 0.79 4.05
C THR A 38 7.59 0.30 2.71
N VAL A 39 7.30 -0.99 2.60
CA VAL A 39 6.69 -1.59 1.40
C VAL A 39 5.19 -1.72 1.65
N VAL A 40 4.38 -1.18 0.74
CA VAL A 40 2.92 -1.30 0.80
C VAL A 40 2.41 -2.05 -0.43
N GLU A 41 1.73 -3.16 -0.20
CA GLU A 41 1.07 -3.96 -1.22
C GLU A 41 -0.44 -3.76 -1.10
N ALA A 42 -1.08 -3.25 -2.16
CA ALA A 42 -2.53 -3.15 -2.25
C ALA A 42 -3.05 -4.16 -3.28
N ALA A 43 -3.97 -5.03 -2.89
CA ALA A 43 -4.58 -6.03 -3.76
C ALA A 43 -6.09 -5.79 -3.88
N HIS A 44 -6.58 -5.80 -5.12
CA HIS A 44 -8.01 -5.61 -5.44
C HIS A 44 -8.37 -6.45 -6.66
N ASP A 45 -9.34 -7.36 -6.50
CA ASP A 45 -9.91 -8.29 -7.50
C ASP A 45 -8.89 -8.96 -8.44
N THR A 46 -8.41 -8.21 -9.44
CA THR A 46 -7.64 -8.68 -10.58
C THR A 46 -6.19 -8.17 -10.60
N GLY A 47 -5.79 -7.35 -9.62
CA GLY A 47 -4.48 -6.74 -9.59
C GLY A 47 -3.91 -6.57 -8.18
N ALA A 48 -2.58 -6.50 -8.14
CA ALA A 48 -1.83 -6.10 -6.97
C ALA A 48 -0.85 -4.99 -7.37
N TRP A 49 -0.73 -3.99 -6.51
CA TRP A 49 0.11 -2.82 -6.70
C TRP A 49 1.03 -2.66 -5.51
N THR A 50 2.33 -2.64 -5.77
CA THR A 50 3.35 -2.46 -4.73
C THR A 50 3.93 -1.06 -4.82
N LEU A 51 3.92 -0.34 -3.71
CA LEU A 51 4.60 0.94 -3.51
C LEU A 51 5.72 0.74 -2.49
N THR A 52 6.85 1.39 -2.71
CA THR A 52 7.94 1.45 -1.73
C THR A 52 8.14 2.89 -1.31
N PHE A 53 8.19 3.11 0.00
CA PHE A 53 8.47 4.39 0.62
C PHE A 53 9.82 4.31 1.31
N ASP A 54 10.56 5.41 1.31
CA ASP A 54 11.81 5.51 2.05
C ASP A 54 11.57 5.56 3.57
N GLN A 55 12.67 5.59 4.32
CA GLN A 55 12.69 5.75 5.78
C GLN A 55 12.00 7.03 6.31
N TYR A 56 11.73 8.02 5.46
CA TYR A 56 11.02 9.26 5.80
C TYR A 56 9.53 9.19 5.44
N GLY A 57 9.08 8.08 4.87
CA GLY A 57 7.72 7.88 4.41
C GLY A 57 7.41 8.58 3.08
N GLU A 58 8.44 8.97 2.32
CA GLU A 58 8.29 9.55 0.98
C GLU A 58 8.27 8.46 -0.07
N LEU A 59 7.41 8.60 -1.09
CA LEU A 59 7.30 7.62 -2.16
C LEU A 59 8.61 7.54 -2.95
N ASP A 60 9.28 6.40 -2.86
CA ASP A 60 10.52 6.09 -3.58
C ASP A 60 10.23 5.37 -4.89
N SER A 61 9.33 4.38 -4.87
CA SER A 61 8.98 3.57 -6.02
C SER A 61 7.48 3.31 -6.11
N ALA A 62 6.93 3.49 -7.32
CA ALA A 62 5.52 3.28 -7.64
C ALA A 62 5.35 2.06 -8.57
N PRO A 63 4.17 1.41 -8.58
CA PRO A 63 3.90 0.31 -9.49
C PRO A 63 4.04 0.73 -10.95
N ALA A 64 4.53 -0.18 -11.79
CA ALA A 64 4.64 0.05 -13.22
C ALA A 64 3.26 0.20 -13.88
N GLY A 65 3.14 1.15 -14.82
CA GLY A 65 1.91 1.42 -15.56
C GLY A 65 1.06 2.53 -14.93
N SER A 66 -0.22 2.58 -15.30
CA SER A 66 -1.18 3.53 -14.71
C SER A 66 -1.92 2.86 -13.56
N PRO A 67 -1.59 3.18 -12.29
CA PRO A 67 -2.30 2.62 -11.16
C PRO A 67 -3.77 3.09 -11.14
N PRO A 68 -4.66 2.34 -10.49
CA PRO A 68 -6.03 2.78 -10.28
C PRO A 68 -6.09 4.11 -9.53
N ARG A 69 -7.04 4.97 -9.90
CA ARG A 69 -7.26 6.28 -9.26
C ARG A 69 -7.52 6.21 -7.75
N TRP A 70 -7.98 5.06 -7.24
CA TRP A 70 -8.25 4.83 -5.83
C TRP A 70 -7.00 4.48 -5.02
N LEU A 71 -5.87 4.15 -5.66
CA LEU A 71 -4.68 3.65 -4.97
C LEU A 71 -4.13 4.67 -3.96
N GLY A 72 -3.90 5.92 -4.37
CA GLY A 72 -3.44 6.99 -3.47
C GLY A 72 -4.34 7.18 -2.25
N PRO A 73 -5.67 7.35 -2.43
CA PRO A 73 -6.63 7.41 -1.32
C PRO A 73 -6.61 6.20 -0.38
N VAL A 74 -6.51 4.98 -0.92
CA VAL A 74 -6.41 3.76 -0.11
C VAL A 74 -5.15 3.76 0.75
N ILE A 75 -3.99 4.06 0.16
CA ILE A 75 -2.73 4.15 0.91
C ILE A 75 -2.83 5.24 1.99
N LYS A 76 -3.43 6.38 1.68
CA LYS A 76 -3.61 7.46 2.67
C LYS A 76 -4.51 7.06 3.84
N LYS A 77 -5.53 6.23 3.61
CA LYS A 77 -6.41 5.71 4.66
C LYS A 77 -5.74 4.61 5.48
N ALA A 78 -5.03 3.69 4.82
CA ALA A 78 -4.34 2.57 5.47
C ALA A 78 -3.08 2.99 6.24
N ALA A 79 -2.33 3.96 5.71
CA ALA A 79 -1.04 4.41 6.23
C ALA A 79 -0.94 5.95 6.15
N PRO A 80 -1.66 6.69 7.02
CA PRO A 80 -1.77 8.14 6.92
C PRO A 80 -0.45 8.89 7.09
N GLN A 81 0.56 8.26 7.69
CA GLN A 81 1.92 8.78 7.84
C GLN A 81 2.71 8.84 6.52
N LEU A 82 2.35 8.01 5.53
CA LEU A 82 3.06 7.95 4.25
C LEU A 82 2.62 9.09 3.32
N ARG A 83 3.56 9.56 2.50
CA ARG A 83 3.38 10.66 1.55
C ARG A 83 3.44 10.12 0.13
N VAL A 84 2.26 9.96 -0.45
CA VAL A 84 2.08 9.73 -1.89
C VAL A 84 2.00 11.12 -2.54
N VAL A 85 3.02 11.51 -3.30
CA VAL A 85 3.10 12.81 -4.00
C VAL A 85 2.66 12.71 -5.46
#